data_AF-A0A7V2WEW8-F1
#
_entry.id   AF-A0A7V2WEW8-F1
#
_cell.length_a   1.000
_cell.length_b   1.000
_cell.length_c   1.000
_cell.angle_alpha   90.00
_cell.angle_beta   90.00
_cell.angle_gamma   90.00
#
_symmetry.space_group_name_H-M   'P 1'
#
loop_
_entity.id
_entity.type
_entity.pdbx_description
1 polymer ?
#
loop_
_entity_poly.entity_id
_entity_poly.type
_entity_poly.pdbx_seq_one_letter_code
_entity_poly.pdbx_strand_id
1 'polypeptide(L)'
;MDVKINSLPIPKKPIQIKISIILLRWYQRVISPKLGNRCVFEPSCSHYSELAIRKNGLLKGGWETIKRLNRCRPGAGGIDLPKTKGESNAI
;
A
#
# COMPACT_ATOMS: atom_id res chain seq x y z
N MET A 1 -5.76 -8.65 -7.48
CA MET A 1 -6.54 -7.94 -6.42
C MET A 1 -6.53 -6.41 -6.58
N ASP A 2 -5.63 -5.87 -7.39
CA ASP A 2 -5.30 -4.45 -7.50
C ASP A 2 -6.46 -3.54 -7.96
N VAL A 3 -7.28 -4.01 -8.90
CA VAL A 3 -8.44 -3.23 -9.42
C VAL A 3 -9.43 -2.86 -8.32
N LYS A 4 -9.63 -3.75 -7.33
CA LYS A 4 -10.56 -3.52 -6.21
C LYS A 4 -10.09 -2.39 -5.27
N ILE A 5 -8.78 -2.12 -5.22
CA ILE A 5 -8.23 -1.08 -4.33
C ILE A 5 -8.45 0.31 -4.94
N ASN A 6 -8.30 0.43 -6.26
CA ASN A 6 -8.59 1.67 -6.98
C ASN A 6 -10.06 2.11 -6.87
N SER A 7 -10.99 1.17 -6.71
CA SER A 7 -12.41 1.46 -6.48
C SER A 7 -12.76 1.89 -5.05
N LEU A 8 -11.83 1.79 -4.08
CA LEU A 8 -12.15 2.15 -2.70
C LEU A 8 -12.45 3.65 -2.57
N PRO A 9 -13.44 4.06 -1.76
CA PRO A 9 -13.73 5.48 -1.54
C PRO A 9 -12.57 6.16 -0.80
N ILE A 10 -12.27 7.41 -1.13
CA ILE A 10 -11.21 8.17 -0.47
C ILE A 10 -11.66 8.48 0.97
N PRO A 11 -10.90 8.09 2.00
CA PRO A 11 -11.26 8.39 3.39
C PRO A 11 -11.28 9.90 3.63
N LYS A 12 -12.34 10.39 4.29
CA LYS A 12 -12.58 11.83 4.48
C LYS A 12 -11.79 12.45 5.64
N LYS A 13 -11.42 11.65 6.65
CA LYS A 13 -10.61 12.05 7.82
C LYS A 13 -9.76 10.86 8.29
N PRO A 14 -8.56 11.08 8.85
CA PRO A 14 -7.79 12.32 8.90
C PRO A 14 -7.26 12.78 7.54
N ILE A 15 -7.04 14.09 7.38
CA ILE A 15 -6.65 14.72 6.08
C ILE A 15 -5.29 14.23 5.56
N GLN A 16 -4.39 13.83 6.46
CA GLN A 16 -3.08 13.25 6.12
C GLN A 16 -3.21 11.96 5.29
N ILE A 17 -4.17 11.11 5.66
CA ILE A 17 -4.45 9.86 4.93
C ILE A 17 -5.03 10.19 3.55
N LYS A 18 -5.95 11.17 3.49
CA LYS A 18 -6.55 11.64 2.24
C LYS A 18 -5.49 12.10 1.25
N ILE A 19 -4.58 12.99 1.68
CA ILE A 19 -3.48 13.51 0.84
C ILE A 19 -2.60 12.36 0.33
N SER A 20 -2.22 11.44 1.21
CA SER A 20 -1.35 10.32 0.87
C SER A 20 -1.97 9.38 -0.16
N ILE A 21 -3.26 9.05 -0.01
CA ILE A 21 -4.00 8.21 -0.98
C ILE A 21 -4.14 8.92 -2.32
N ILE A 22 -4.38 10.23 -2.34
CA ILE A 22 -4.44 11.01 -3.57
C ILE A 22 -3.09 10.97 -4.29
N LEU A 23 -1.98 11.18 -3.56
CA LEU A 23 -0.63 11.09 -4.11
C LEU A 23 -0.35 9.70 -4.69
N LEU A 24 -0.70 8.64 -3.95
CA LEU A 24 -0.54 7.25 -4.37
C LEU A 24 -1.33 6.93 -5.65
N ARG A 25 -2.58 7.39 -5.77
CA ARG A 25 -3.38 7.21 -6.97
C ARG A 25 -2.87 7.99 -8.17
N TRP A 26 -2.39 9.20 -7.94
CA TRP A 26 -1.75 10.00 -8.98
C TRP A 26 -0.47 9.31 -9.47
N TYR A 27 0.35 8.82 -8.53
CA TYR A 27 1.53 8.01 -8.82
C TYR A 27 1.17 6.75 -9.61
N GLN A 28 0.13 6.01 -9.22
CA GLN A 28 -0.33 4.84 -9.99
C GLN A 28 -0.76 5.23 -11.40
N ARG A 29 -1.54 6.29 -11.59
CA ARG A 29 -2.00 6.67 -12.93
C ARG A 29 -0.86 7.14 -13.85
N VAL A 30 0.17 7.79 -13.30
CA VAL A 30 1.30 8.33 -14.07
C VAL A 30 2.44 7.30 -14.24
N ILE A 31 2.76 6.56 -13.19
CA ILE A 31 3.92 5.65 -13.13
C ILE A 31 3.52 4.21 -13.47
N SER A 32 2.34 3.72 -13.09
CA SER A 32 1.92 2.33 -13.37
C SER A 32 1.98 1.95 -14.86
N PRO A 33 1.60 2.81 -15.84
CA PRO A 33 1.76 2.45 -17.26
C PRO A 33 3.22 2.40 -17.70
N LYS A 34 4.14 3.11 -17.02
CA LYS A 34 5.59 3.10 -17.32
C LYS A 34 6.35 2.00 -16.60
N LEU A 35 5.85 1.52 -15.46
CA LEU A 35 6.55 0.56 -14.62
C LEU A 35 6.26 -0.90 -15.00
N GLY A 36 5.14 -1.21 -15.67
CA GLY A 36 4.77 -2.62 -15.90
C GLY A 36 4.64 -3.42 -14.58
N ASN A 37 4.33 -4.72 -14.66
CA ASN A 37 4.19 -5.58 -13.48
C ASN A 37 5.55 -5.93 -12.85
N ARG A 38 6.26 -4.93 -12.30
CA ARG A 38 7.56 -5.08 -11.60
C ARG A 38 7.40 -5.50 -10.14
N CYS A 39 6.21 -5.41 -9.57
CA CYS A 39 5.96 -5.91 -8.21
C CYS A 39 5.88 -7.43 -8.23
N VAL A 40 6.79 -8.08 -7.52
CA VAL A 40 6.82 -9.55 -7.37
C VAL A 40 5.77 -10.05 -6.35
N PHE A 41 5.25 -9.12 -5.54
CA PHE A 41 4.19 -9.40 -4.58
C PHE A 41 2.84 -8.85 -5.06
N GLU A 42 1.78 -9.62 -4.79
CA GLU A 42 0.39 -9.24 -5.02
C GLU A 42 -0.27 -8.90 -3.67
N PRO A 43 -1.02 -7.79 -3.54
CA PRO A 43 -1.15 -6.68 -4.49
C PRO A 43 0.15 -5.85 -4.58
N SER A 44 0.23 -4.96 -5.57
CA SER A 44 1.41 -4.12 -5.82
C SER A 44 1.84 -3.31 -4.59
N CYS A 45 3.11 -2.89 -4.52
CA CYS A 45 3.62 -2.07 -3.40
C CYS A 45 2.80 -0.80 -3.16
N SER A 46 2.32 -0.14 -4.23
CA SER A 46 1.47 1.05 -4.13
C SER A 46 0.10 0.72 -3.53
N HIS A 47 -0.51 -0.38 -3.96
CA HIS A 47 -1.78 -0.85 -3.43
C HIS A 47 -1.67 -1.33 -1.98
N TYR A 48 -0.57 -2.00 -1.64
CA TYR A 48 -0.22 -2.33 -0.27
C TYR A 48 -0.11 -1.07 0.59
N SER A 49 0.55 -0.03 0.08
CA SER A 49 0.69 1.26 0.77
C SER A 49 -0.68 1.86 1.07
N GLU A 50 -1.57 1.90 0.07
CA GLU A 50 -2.93 2.41 0.25
C GLU A 50 -3.70 1.60 1.32
N LEU A 51 -3.64 0.27 1.27
CA LEU A 51 -4.28 -0.58 2.27
C LEU A 51 -3.68 -0.41 3.67
N ALA A 52 -2.35 -0.33 3.78
CA ALA A 52 -1.64 -0.19 5.04
C ALA A 52 -1.97 1.16 5.69
N ILE A 53 -1.97 2.23 4.90
CA ILE A 53 -2.33 3.57 5.37
C ILE A 53 -3.81 3.64 5.75
N ARG A 54 -4.71 3.02 4.98
CA ARG A 54 -6.15 2.94 5.30
C ARG A 54 -6.41 2.22 6.62
N LYS A 55 -5.70 1.12 6.89
CA LYS A 55 -5.88 0.29 8.09
C LYS A 55 -5.16 0.85 9.33
N ASN A 56 -3.92 1.29 9.18
CA ASN A 56 -3.03 1.60 10.31
C ASN A 56 -2.73 3.10 10.47
N GLY A 57 -3.14 3.93 9.51
CA GLY A 57 -2.77 5.34 9.41
C GLY A 57 -1.43 5.56 8.68
N LEU A 58 -1.09 6.81 8.42
CA LEU A 58 0.05 7.18 7.58
C LEU A 58 1.40 6.69 8.12
N LEU A 59 1.66 6.89 9.42
CA LEU A 59 2.95 6.56 10.03
C LEU A 59 3.20 5.04 10.05
N LYS A 60 2.30 4.28 10.67
CA LYS A 60 2.45 2.82 10.80
C LYS A 60 2.24 2.10 9.47
N GLY A 61 1.30 2.56 8.64
CA GLY A 61 1.12 2.05 7.29
C GLY A 61 2.30 2.32 6.37
N GLY A 62 2.91 3.51 6.48
CA GLY A 62 4.13 3.88 5.77
C GLY A 62 5.33 3.03 6.20
N TRP A 63 5.50 2.77 7.49
CA TRP A 63 6.57 1.92 8.00
C TRP A 63 6.53 0.49 7.46
N GLU A 64 5.35 -0.14 7.51
CA GLU A 64 5.15 -1.50 6.95
C GLU A 64 5.42 -1.53 5.44
N THR A 65 5.00 -0.48 4.75
CA THR A 65 5.23 -0.32 3.31
C THR A 65 6.72 -0.25 2.98
N ILE A 66 7.49 0.59 3.69
CA ILE A 66 8.93 0.73 3.47
C ILE A 66 9.66 -0.59 3.75
N LYS A 67 9.31 -1.26 4.85
CA LYS A 67 9.83 -2.61 5.16
C LYS A 67 9.56 -3.63 4.05
N ARG A 68 8.41 -3.54 3.38
CA ARG A 68 8.08 -4.41 2.24
C ARG A 68 8.84 -4.00 0.99
N LEU A 69 8.98 -2.70 0.73
CA LEU A 69 9.71 -2.19 -0.44
C LEU A 69 11.17 -2.62 -0.42
N ASN A 70 11.82 -2.63 0.76
CA ASN A 70 13.18 -3.15 0.94
C ASN A 70 13.30 -4.66 0.66
N ARG A 71 12.20 -5.41 0.80
CA ARG A 71 12.11 -6.84 0.50
C ARG A 71 11.66 -7.12 -0.94
N CYS A 72 11.29 -6.09 -1.70
CA CYS A 72 10.91 -6.23 -3.11
C CYS A 72 12.18 -6.43 -3.94
N ARG A 73 12.52 -7.70 -4.19
CA ARG A 73 13.68 -8.12 -4.99
C ARG A 73 13.32 -9.35 -5.83
N PRO A 74 13.90 -9.49 -7.03
CA PRO A 74 13.63 -10.64 -7.91
C PRO A 74 13.95 -11.95 -7.20
N GLY A 75 12.98 -12.88 -7.16
CA GLY A 75 13.07 -14.15 -6.44
C GLY A 75 12.27 -14.23 -5.13
N ALA A 76 11.76 -13.10 -4.61
CA ALA A 76 10.84 -13.07 -3.49
C ALA A 76 9.45 -12.66 -4.00
N GLY A 77 8.44 -13.52 -3.87
CA GLY A 77 7.10 -13.26 -4.39
C GLY A 77 6.00 -13.94 -3.61
N GLY A 78 4.75 -13.56 -3.89
CA GLY A 78 3.57 -14.13 -3.24
C GLY A 78 2.52 -13.09 -2.85
N ILE A 79 1.48 -13.56 -2.16
CA ILE A 79 0.42 -12.69 -1.64
C ILE A 79 0.82 -12.21 -0.25
N ASP A 80 1.03 -10.90 -0.10
CA ASP A 80 1.32 -10.30 1.20
C ASP A 80 0.31 -9.17 1.45
N LEU A 81 -0.27 -9.12 2.66
CA LEU A 81 -1.33 -8.17 3.02
C LEU A 81 -0.91 -7.40 4.27
N PRO A 82 -1.26 -6.10 4.38
CA PRO A 82 -0.84 -5.32 5.53
C PRO A 82 -1.58 -5.81 6.79
N LYS A 83 -0.80 -6.08 7.84
CA LYS A 83 -1.29 -6.46 9.17
C LYS A 83 -2.12 -5.34 9.77
N THR A 84 -3.21 -5.66 10.44
CA THR A 84 -4.08 -4.66 11.07
C THR A 84 -3.50 -4.21 12.40
N LYS A 85 -3.82 -2.98 12.82
CA LYS A 85 -3.30 -2.33 14.03
C LYS A 85 -3.59 -3.09 15.34
N GLY A 86 -4.44 -4.12 15.32
CA GLY A 86 -4.81 -4.95 16.47
C GLY A 86 -3.81 -6.06 16.84
N GLU A 87 -2.85 -6.41 15.98
CA GLU A 87 -1.92 -7.53 16.25
C GLU A 87 -0.59 -7.11 16.91
N SER A 88 -0.39 -5.83 17.22
CA SER A 88 0.91 -5.33 17.74
C SER A 88 1.01 -5.21 19.27
N ASN A 89 -0.07 -5.50 20.01
CA ASN A 89 -0.11 -5.43 21.48
C ASN A 89 -0.39 -6.80 22.13
N ALA A 90 -0.04 -7.89 21.44
CA ALA A 90 -0.10 -9.24 21.99
C ALA A 90 1.32 -9.81 22.07
N ILE A 91 2.19 -9.15 22.83
CA ILE A 91 3.43 -9.71 23.42
C ILE A 91 3.58 -9.08 24.80
#